data_AF-A0A9X1DEZ8-F1
#
_entry.id   AF-A0A9X1DEZ8-F1
#
_cell.length_a   1.000
_cell.length_b   1.000
_cell.length_c   1.000
_cell.angle_alpha   90.00
_cell.angle_beta   90.00
_cell.angle_gamma   90.00
#
_symmetry.space_group_name_H-M   'P 1'
#
loop_
_entity.id
_entity.type
_entity.pdbx_description
1 polymer ?
#
loop_
_entity_poly.entity_id
_entity_poly.type
_entity_poly.pdbx_seq_one_letter_code
_entity_poly.pdbx_strand_id
1 'polypeptide(L)'
;MKRTLVVAAMASLTGCSDGAHQPKTILPYCDSAGHVGVQIDGQRYEPLDDPATLKRLNAKLGSLDTPLHVQADTRSDLPYRCIGGTIFTLQRMGYRRIGFIAELRPGNER
;
A
#
# COMPACT_ATOMS: atom_id res chain seq x y z
N MET A 1 -28.34 17.22 -54.76
CA MET A 1 -28.21 16.02 -53.89
C MET A 1 -27.34 16.40 -52.69
N LYS A 2 -27.95 16.55 -51.50
CA LYS A 2 -27.24 16.88 -50.24
C LYS A 2 -26.59 15.60 -49.70
N ARG A 3 -25.27 15.59 -49.52
CA ARG A 3 -24.57 14.54 -48.76
C ARG A 3 -24.13 15.12 -47.42
N THR A 4 -24.93 14.82 -46.40
CA THR A 4 -24.62 15.10 -45.00
C THR A 4 -23.52 14.15 -44.55
N LEU A 5 -22.35 14.68 -44.20
CA LEU A 5 -21.26 13.91 -43.60
C LEU A 5 -21.51 13.88 -42.09
N VAL A 6 -21.81 12.71 -41.54
CA VAL A 6 -21.93 12.51 -40.09
C VAL A 6 -20.53 12.32 -39.53
N VAL A 7 -20.05 13.29 -38.75
CA VAL A 7 -18.79 13.18 -38.00
C VAL A 7 -19.03 12.27 -36.81
N ALA A 8 -18.45 11.07 -36.82
CA ALA A 8 -18.42 10.19 -35.67
C ALA A 8 -17.43 10.76 -34.62
N ALA A 9 -17.97 11.34 -33.56
CA ALA A 9 -17.19 11.71 -32.38
C ALA A 9 -16.80 10.42 -31.64
N MET A 10 -15.56 9.98 -31.82
CA MET A 10 -14.93 9.02 -30.90
C MET A 10 -14.69 9.72 -29.57
N ALA A 11 -15.60 9.54 -28.62
CA ALA A 11 -15.41 9.92 -27.24
C ALA A 11 -14.38 8.98 -26.61
N SER A 12 -13.15 9.46 -26.47
CA SER A 12 -12.11 8.81 -25.68
C SER A 12 -12.59 8.69 -24.24
N LEU A 13 -12.85 7.46 -23.78
CA LEU A 13 -13.04 7.16 -22.35
C LEU A 13 -11.67 7.30 -21.66
N THR A 14 -11.28 8.54 -21.34
CA THR A 14 -10.23 8.80 -20.36
C THR A 14 -10.74 8.32 -19.01
N GLY A 15 -10.41 7.08 -18.65
CA GLY A 15 -10.66 6.54 -17.33
C GLY A 15 -10.02 7.45 -16.28
N CYS A 16 -10.82 7.92 -15.32
CA CYS A 16 -10.35 8.64 -14.15
C CYS A 16 -9.55 7.69 -13.25
N SER A 17 -8.28 7.46 -13.57
CA SER A 17 -7.32 6.91 -12.62
C SER A 17 -6.71 8.07 -11.84
N ASP A 18 -7.47 8.63 -10.91
CA ASP A 18 -6.93 9.56 -9.91
C ASP A 18 -6.00 8.78 -8.97
N GLY A 19 -4.76 8.57 -9.40
CA GLY A 19 -3.72 7.88 -8.63
C GLY A 19 -3.40 8.54 -7.27
N ALA A 20 -3.94 9.74 -7.01
CA ALA A 20 -3.77 10.47 -5.76
C ALA A 20 -4.55 9.87 -4.57
N HIS A 21 -5.55 9.01 -4.80
CA HIS A 21 -6.42 8.48 -3.74
C HIS A 21 -6.39 6.96 -3.56
N GLN A 22 -5.55 6.25 -4.32
CA GLN A 22 -5.47 4.80 -4.13
C GLN A 22 -4.79 4.45 -2.80
N PRO A 23 -5.37 3.51 -2.02
CA PRO A 23 -4.71 3.03 -0.82
C PRO A 23 -3.34 2.43 -1.15
N LYS A 24 -2.34 2.72 -0.32
CA LYS A 24 -1.04 2.04 -0.41
C LYS A 24 -1.11 0.73 0.36
N THR A 25 -0.84 -0.37 -0.33
CA THR A 25 -0.69 -1.68 0.31
C THR A 25 0.66 -1.79 1.00
N ILE A 26 0.62 -2.13 2.28
CA ILE A 26 1.78 -2.30 3.15
C ILE A 26 1.87 -3.79 3.48
N LEU A 27 2.97 -4.42 3.09
CA LEU A 27 3.24 -5.83 3.41
C LEU A 27 4.23 -5.87 4.59
N PRO A 28 3.77 -6.12 5.83
CA PRO A 28 4.65 -6.26 6.97
C PRO A 28 5.48 -7.54 6.86
N TYR A 29 6.69 -7.51 7.42
CA TYR A 29 7.51 -8.70 7.63
C TYR A 29 8.40 -8.52 8.86
N CYS A 30 9.04 -9.60 9.31
CA CYS A 30 10.18 -9.53 10.22
C CYS A 30 11.44 -10.03 9.51
N ASP A 31 12.57 -9.37 9.73
CA ASP A 31 13.86 -9.85 9.25
C ASP A 31 14.36 -11.04 10.10
N SER A 32 15.52 -11.59 9.73
CA SER A 32 16.14 -12.71 10.46
C SER A 32 16.59 -12.35 11.88
N ALA A 33 16.79 -11.07 12.18
CA ALA A 33 17.10 -10.57 13.52
C ALA A 33 15.83 -10.25 14.34
N GLY A 34 14.65 -10.36 13.74
CA GLY A 34 13.36 -10.06 14.35
C GLY A 34 12.97 -8.59 14.32
N HIS A 35 13.70 -7.74 13.59
CA HIS A 35 13.29 -6.35 13.38
C HIS A 35 12.08 -6.29 12.45
N VAL A 36 11.20 -5.33 12.72
CA VAL A 36 10.01 -5.09 11.92
C VAL A 36 10.40 -4.32 10.67
N GLY A 37 9.86 -4.74 9.53
CA GLY A 37 10.00 -4.07 8.25
C GLY A 37 8.68 -4.03 7.46
N VAL A 38 8.65 -3.23 6.41
CA VAL A 38 7.55 -3.21 5.43
C VAL A 38 8.04 -3.28 4.01
N GLN A 39 7.25 -3.91 3.14
CA GLN A 39 7.43 -3.88 1.70
C GLN A 39 6.28 -3.13 1.05
N ILE A 40 6.61 -2.23 0.12
CA ILE A 40 5.68 -1.38 -0.63
C ILE A 40 6.16 -1.33 -2.09
N ASP A 41 5.32 -1.76 -3.03
CA ASP A 41 5.66 -1.85 -4.46
C ASP A 41 6.97 -2.61 -4.72
N GLY A 42 7.22 -3.70 -3.99
CA GLY A 42 8.45 -4.48 -4.10
C GLY A 42 9.65 -3.94 -3.33
N GLN A 43 9.61 -2.69 -2.86
CA GLN A 43 10.72 -2.09 -2.12
C GLN A 43 10.57 -2.32 -0.60
N ARG A 44 11.67 -2.72 0.05
CA ARG A 44 11.76 -2.98 1.49
C ARG A 44 12.20 -1.75 2.28
N TYR A 45 11.65 -1.60 3.48
CA TYR A 45 11.97 -0.57 4.45
C TYR A 45 12.15 -1.25 5.82
N GLU A 46 13.41 -1.42 6.21
CA GLU A 46 13.83 -2.04 7.46
C GLU A 46 15.13 -1.40 7.96
N PRO A 47 15.34 -1.34 9.29
CA PRO A 47 14.36 -1.61 10.33
C PRO A 47 13.45 -0.39 10.60
N LEU A 48 12.23 -0.61 11.13
CA LEU A 48 11.27 0.47 11.40
C LEU A 48 11.53 1.28 12.69
N ASP A 49 12.64 1.03 13.36
CA ASP A 49 13.14 1.84 14.48
C ASP A 49 14.29 2.78 14.10
N ASP A 50 14.84 2.64 12.88
CA ASP A 50 15.88 3.52 12.35
C ASP A 50 15.28 4.81 11.76
N PRO A 51 15.65 6.00 12.28
CA PRO A 51 15.17 7.29 11.76
C PRO A 51 15.45 7.51 10.27
N ALA A 52 16.58 7.01 9.74
CA ALA A 52 16.90 7.17 8.33
C ALA A 52 15.93 6.36 7.46
N THR A 53 15.57 5.15 7.90
CA THR A 53 14.57 4.31 7.26
C THR A 53 13.18 4.92 7.32
N LEU A 54 12.77 5.46 8.48
CA LEU A 54 11.48 6.15 8.62
C LEU A 54 11.37 7.38 7.70
N LYS A 55 12.47 8.12 7.49
CA LYS A 55 12.52 9.23 6.53
C LYS A 55 12.27 8.75 5.09
N ARG A 56 12.92 7.66 4.65
CA ARG A 56 12.71 7.07 3.31
C ARG A 56 11.29 6.54 3.15
N LEU A 57 10.76 5.88 4.19
CA LEU A 57 9.41 5.36 4.20
C LEU A 57 8.37 6.48 4.07
N ASN A 58 8.53 7.57 4.84
CA ASN A 58 7.62 8.70 4.76
C ASN A 58 7.59 9.34 3.37
N ALA A 59 8.75 9.43 2.70
CA ALA A 59 8.83 9.91 1.32
C ALA A 59 8.09 9.00 0.33
N LYS A 60 8.07 7.68 0.55
CA LYS A 60 7.32 6.71 -0.27
C LYS A 60 5.81 6.79 -0.05
N LEU A 61 5.40 7.00 1.19
CA LEU A 61 4.00 7.00 1.62
C LEU A 61 3.27 8.32 1.32
N GLY A 62 3.97 9.45 1.34
CA GLY A 62 3.43 10.75 0.95
C GLY A 62 2.64 11.42 2.09
N SER A 63 1.38 11.76 1.81
CA SER A 63 0.52 12.49 2.76
C SER A 63 0.11 11.62 3.97
N LEU A 64 -0.03 12.22 5.15
CA LEU A 64 -0.56 11.55 6.35
C LEU A 64 -2.04 11.12 6.20
N ASP A 65 -2.72 11.64 5.16
CA ASP A 65 -4.08 11.26 4.77
C ASP A 65 -4.16 10.17 3.70
N THR A 66 -3.02 9.71 3.20
CA THR A 66 -2.98 8.56 2.30
C THR A 66 -3.58 7.35 3.02
N PRO A 67 -4.62 6.69 2.47
CA PRO A 67 -5.11 5.45 3.02
C PRO A 67 -4.02 4.38 2.94
N LEU A 68 -3.72 3.72 4.07
CA LEU A 68 -2.75 2.64 4.15
C LEU A 68 -3.48 1.34 4.48
N HIS A 69 -3.28 0.32 3.66
CA HIS A 69 -3.83 -1.01 3.90
C HIS A 69 -2.70 -1.95 4.30
N VAL A 70 -2.62 -2.30 5.59
CA VAL A 70 -1.71 -3.31 6.09
C VAL A 70 -2.28 -4.67 5.74
N GLN A 71 -1.67 -5.34 4.76
CA GLN A 71 -2.11 -6.64 4.30
C GLN A 71 -1.22 -7.72 4.93
N ALA A 72 -1.80 -8.57 5.76
CA ALA A 72 -1.12 -9.74 6.30
C ALA A 72 -1.93 -10.99 6.00
N ASP A 73 -1.25 -11.97 5.41
CA ASP A 73 -1.86 -13.23 5.02
C ASP A 73 -2.06 -14.12 6.25
N THR A 74 -3.27 -14.65 6.44
CA THR A 74 -3.59 -15.54 7.56
C THR A 74 -2.82 -16.87 7.54
N ARG A 75 -2.28 -17.29 6.38
CA ARG A 75 -1.42 -18.48 6.24
C ARG A 75 0.06 -18.18 6.37
N SER A 76 0.46 -16.90 6.42
CA SER A 76 1.85 -16.54 6.62
C SER A 76 2.27 -16.85 8.06
N ASP A 77 3.48 -17.37 8.22
CA ASP A 77 4.19 -17.51 9.49
C ASP A 77 4.61 -16.17 10.12
N LEU A 78 4.11 -15.05 9.60
CA LEU A 78 4.40 -13.71 10.07
C LEU A 78 3.89 -13.51 11.51
N PRO A 79 4.78 -13.28 12.48
CA PRO A 79 4.36 -13.07 13.85
C PRO A 79 3.49 -11.80 13.99
N TYR A 80 2.42 -11.87 14.78
CA TYR A 80 1.55 -10.72 15.08
C TYR A 80 2.31 -9.50 15.61
N ARG A 81 3.45 -9.69 16.29
CA ARG A 81 4.32 -8.58 16.74
C ARG A 81 4.85 -7.74 15.57
N CYS A 82 5.09 -8.33 14.41
CA CYS A 82 5.59 -7.63 13.22
C CYS A 82 4.46 -6.79 12.62
N ILE A 83 3.26 -7.37 12.50
CA ILE A 83 2.05 -6.67 12.03
C ILE A 83 1.73 -5.49 12.98
N GLY A 84 1.67 -5.74 14.28
CA GLY A 84 1.42 -4.74 15.30
C GLY A 84 2.50 -3.65 15.33
N GLY A 85 3.77 -4.04 15.20
CA GLY A 85 4.90 -3.09 15.12
C GLY A 85 4.83 -2.18 13.90
N THR A 86 4.39 -2.71 12.75
CA THR A 86 4.12 -1.90 11.55
C THR A 86 3.00 -0.90 11.81
N ILE A 87 1.84 -1.35 12.32
CA ILE A 87 0.70 -0.47 12.60
C ILE A 87 1.09 0.62 13.60
N PHE A 88 1.76 0.23 14.69
CA PHE A 88 2.24 1.15 15.73
C PHE A 88 3.21 2.20 15.15
N THR A 89 4.13 1.79 14.29
CA THR A 89 5.08 2.71 13.64
C THR A 89 4.36 3.70 12.75
N LEU A 90 3.43 3.24 11.91
CA LEU A 90 2.65 4.12 11.02
C LEU A 90 1.82 5.14 11.82
N GLN A 91 1.22 4.73 12.94
CA GLN A 91 0.51 5.61 13.86
C GLN A 91 1.46 6.64 14.50
N ARG A 92 2.66 6.22 14.95
CA ARG A 92 3.67 7.15 15.50
C ARG A 92 4.20 8.14 14.46
N MET A 93 4.22 7.76 13.18
CA MET A 93 4.54 8.66 12.08
C MET A 93 3.41 9.65 11.75
N GLY A 94 2.22 9.46 12.32
CA GLY A 94 1.07 10.37 12.18
C GLY A 94 0.07 9.98 11.09
N TYR A 95 0.18 8.81 10.47
CA TYR A 95 -0.81 8.35 9.49
C TYR A 95 -2.14 8.03 10.17
N ARG A 96 -3.23 8.59 9.62
CA ARG A 96 -4.56 8.56 10.28
C ARG A 96 -5.48 7.48 9.74
N ARG A 97 -5.25 7.04 8.50
CA ARG A 97 -6.15 6.15 7.76
C ARG A 97 -5.46 4.81 7.53
N ILE A 98 -5.41 3.99 8.58
CA ILE A 98 -4.76 2.68 8.54
C ILE A 98 -5.83 1.61 8.66
N GLY A 99 -6.02 0.83 7.60
CA GLY A 99 -6.87 -0.36 7.56
C GLY A 99 -6.04 -1.63 7.62
N PHE A 100 -6.59 -2.70 8.19
CA PHE A 100 -5.98 -4.03 8.19
C PHE A 100 -6.78 -4.95 7.27
N ILE A 101 -6.08 -5.65 6.38
CA ILE A 101 -6.67 -6.62 5.45
C ILE A 101 -6.05 -7.99 5.76
N ALA A 102 -6.86 -8.87 6.34
CA ALA A 102 -6.53 -10.28 6.57
C ALA A 102 -7.03 -11.12 5.39
N GLU A 103 -6.54 -10.84 4.20
CA GLU A 103 -6.87 -11.64 3.01
C GLU A 103 -5.76 -12.63 2.72
N LEU A 104 -6.14 -13.82 2.29
CA LEU A 104 -5.22 -14.75 1.64
C LEU A 104 -4.71 -14.09 0.36
N ARG A 105 -3.41 -14.17 0.09
CA ARG A 105 -2.93 -13.83 -1.24
C ARG A 105 -3.66 -14.71 -2.29
N PRO A 106 -3.97 -14.16 -3.48
CA PRO A 106 -4.53 -14.96 -4.56
C PRO A 106 -3.58 -16.13 -4.88
N GLY A 107 -4.11 -17.36 -4.87
CA GLY A 107 -3.33 -18.60 -5.12
C GLY A 107 -3.05 -19.46 -3.89
N ASN A 108 -3.41 -19.00 -2.68
CA ASN A 108 -3.31 -19.78 -1.45
C ASN A 108 -4.66 -19.92 -0.74
N GLU A 109 -5.73 -20.14 -1.51
CA GLU A 109 -7.11 -20.34 -1.05
C GLU A 109 -7.45 -21.82 -0.76
N ARG A 110 -6.47 -22.73 -0.86
CA ARG A 110 -6.68 -24.18 -0.83
C ARG A 110 -7.18 -24.74 0.50
#